data_AF-A0A2D9J330-F1
#
_entry.id   AF-A0A2D9J330-F1
#
_cell.length_a   1.000
_cell.length_b   1.000
_cell.length_c   1.000
_cell.angle_alpha   90.00
_cell.angle_beta   90.00
_cell.angle_gamma   90.00
#
_symmetry.space_group_name_H-M   'P 1'
#
loop_
_entity.id
_entity.type
_entity.pdbx_description
1 polymer ?
#
loop_
_entity_poly.entity_id
_entity_poly.type
_entity_poly.pdbx_seq_one_letter_code
_entity_poly.pdbx_strand_id
1 'polypeptide(L)'
;MKFVLLAIFAITLTTHLSVPAFATTKAIKHIDLPDITSYVEAKEVFNQTTSELREKNKFDVTELQEIHIITYSLEKAIAYFSENMEGDQQVSAKEIAELVELVHVSAENNRASETEVYLQEYFEMANTYLEGL
;
A
#
# COMPACT_ATOMS: atom_id res chain seq x y z
N MET A 1 -6.39 -68.86 2.37
CA MET A 1 -6.79 -67.48 2.71
C MET A 1 -5.83 -66.94 3.77
N LYS A 2 -4.99 -65.96 3.43
CA LYS A 2 -4.24 -65.14 4.39
C LYS A 2 -4.05 -63.76 3.78
N PHE A 3 -4.45 -62.77 4.54
CA PHE A 3 -4.77 -61.42 4.12
C PHE A 3 -3.53 -60.60 3.75
N VAL A 4 -3.68 -59.81 2.69
CA VAL A 4 -2.80 -58.72 2.26
C VAL A 4 -2.87 -57.61 3.31
N LEU A 5 -1.74 -57.13 3.81
CA LEU A 5 -1.64 -55.82 4.47
C LEU A 5 -0.77 -54.92 3.58
N LEU A 6 -1.44 -54.07 2.81
CA LEU A 6 -0.81 -52.95 2.13
C LEU A 6 -0.85 -51.77 3.11
N ALA A 7 0.29 -51.39 3.67
CA ALA A 7 0.40 -50.20 4.51
C ALA A 7 0.49 -48.96 3.61
N ILE A 8 -0.61 -48.19 3.52
CA ILE A 8 -0.63 -46.89 2.87
C ILE A 8 -0.23 -45.86 3.93
N PHE A 9 1.01 -45.38 3.87
CA PHE A 9 1.49 -44.29 4.71
C PHE A 9 1.07 -42.97 4.05
N ALA A 10 -0.07 -42.42 4.46
CA ALA A 10 -0.53 -41.10 4.00
C ALA A 10 0.25 -40.01 4.76
N ILE A 11 1.29 -39.47 4.12
CA ILE A 11 1.98 -38.27 4.60
C ILE A 11 1.10 -37.08 4.26
N THR A 12 0.34 -36.60 5.24
CA THR A 12 -0.33 -35.30 5.14
C THR A 12 0.74 -34.22 5.33
N LEU A 13 1.22 -33.67 4.22
CA LEU A 13 2.08 -32.50 4.22
C LEU A 13 1.21 -31.27 4.54
N THR A 14 1.04 -30.96 5.82
CA THR A 14 0.47 -29.69 6.26
C THR A 14 1.48 -28.59 5.95
N THR A 15 1.26 -27.90 4.83
CA THR A 15 1.94 -26.64 4.54
C THR A 15 1.50 -25.61 5.57
N HIS A 16 2.33 -25.37 6.57
CA HIS A 16 2.22 -24.18 7.42
C HIS A 16 2.56 -22.97 6.55
N LEU A 17 1.55 -22.40 5.88
CA LEU A 17 1.61 -21.02 5.40
C LEU A 17 1.79 -20.14 6.63
N SER A 18 3.03 -19.77 6.95
CA SER A 18 3.29 -18.67 7.87
C SER A 18 2.81 -17.40 7.19
N VAL A 19 1.60 -16.98 7.52
CA VAL A 19 1.18 -15.59 7.31
C VAL A 19 2.21 -14.75 8.07
N PRO A 20 2.89 -13.78 7.43
CA PRO A 20 3.80 -12.90 8.16
C PRO A 20 2.97 -12.23 9.26
N ALA A 21 3.45 -12.34 10.49
CA ALA A 21 2.84 -11.67 11.63
C ALA A 21 2.93 -10.16 11.37
N PHE A 22 1.82 -9.57 10.90
CA PHE A 22 1.66 -8.13 10.85
C PHE A 22 1.88 -7.61 12.26
N ALA A 23 2.99 -6.90 12.47
CA ALA A 23 3.40 -6.40 13.76
C ALA A 23 2.28 -5.54 14.35
N THR A 24 1.82 -5.91 15.54
CA THR A 24 0.81 -5.18 16.32
C THR A 24 1.46 -4.00 17.05
N THR A 25 2.04 -3.07 16.29
CA THR A 25 2.35 -1.75 16.82
C THR A 25 1.01 -1.03 17.08
N LYS A 26 0.91 -0.27 18.18
CA LYS A 26 -0.30 0.54 18.44
C LYS A 26 -0.49 1.46 17.24
N ALA A 27 -1.63 1.34 16.54
CA ALA A 27 -2.00 2.26 15.46
C ALA A 27 -1.71 3.69 15.89
N ILE A 28 -0.82 4.36 15.14
CA ILE A 28 -0.55 5.77 15.38
C ILE A 28 -1.86 6.49 15.10
N LYS A 29 -2.28 7.39 16.01
CA LYS A 29 -3.51 8.15 15.78
C LYS A 29 -3.32 8.99 14.52
N HIS A 30 -4.04 8.65 13.46
CA HIS A 30 -4.05 9.41 12.22
C HIS A 30 -4.43 10.88 12.47
N ILE A 31 -3.82 11.78 11.72
CA ILE A 31 -4.16 13.20 11.70
C ILE A 31 -5.61 13.33 11.23
N ASP A 32 -6.42 14.18 11.87
CA ASP A 32 -7.79 14.43 11.39
C ASP A 32 -7.73 15.42 10.22
N LEU A 33 -7.71 14.90 8.99
CA LEU A 33 -7.78 15.71 7.77
C LEU A 33 -9.20 15.70 7.21
N PRO A 34 -9.71 16.85 6.76
CA PRO A 34 -10.99 16.88 6.06
C PRO A 34 -10.94 16.00 4.82
N ASP A 35 -12.09 15.42 4.48
CA ASP A 35 -12.21 14.68 3.23
C ASP A 35 -12.08 15.64 2.04
N ILE A 36 -11.41 15.16 0.99
CA ILE A 36 -11.26 15.86 -0.27
C ILE A 36 -12.58 15.71 -1.04
N THR A 37 -13.18 16.83 -1.43
CA THR A 37 -14.52 16.85 -2.03
C THR A 37 -14.55 17.31 -3.48
N SER A 38 -13.39 17.68 -4.03
CA SER A 38 -13.28 18.15 -5.40
C SER A 38 -12.12 17.52 -6.15
N TYR A 39 -12.32 17.32 -7.45
CA TYR A 39 -11.30 16.79 -8.34
C TYR A 39 -10.04 17.66 -8.40
N VAL A 40 -10.20 19.00 -8.38
CA VAL A 40 -9.07 19.94 -8.42
C VAL A 40 -8.19 19.77 -7.19
N GLU A 41 -8.80 19.70 -6.01
CA GLU A 41 -8.10 19.46 -4.75
C GLU A 41 -7.45 18.07 -4.72
N ALA A 42 -8.16 17.02 -5.15
CA ALA A 42 -7.60 15.67 -5.23
C ALA A 42 -6.36 15.62 -6.13
N LYS A 43 -6.41 16.28 -7.30
CA LYS A 43 -5.28 16.35 -8.23
C LYS A 43 -4.11 17.13 -7.66
N GLU A 44 -4.37 18.25 -6.98
CA GLU A 44 -3.33 19.05 -6.33
C GLU A 44 -2.64 18.27 -5.21
N VAL A 45 -3.42 17.66 -4.32
CA VAL A 45 -2.89 16.84 -3.22
C VAL A 45 -2.10 15.67 -3.77
N PHE A 46 -2.65 14.91 -4.73
CA PHE A 46 -1.96 13.79 -5.35
C PHE A 46 -0.60 14.21 -5.93
N ASN A 47 -0.56 15.29 -6.72
CA ASN A 47 0.68 15.80 -7.31
C ASN A 47 1.70 16.22 -6.25
N GLN A 48 1.25 16.98 -5.25
CA GLN A 48 2.11 17.50 -4.20
C GLN A 48 2.71 16.36 -3.37
N THR A 49 1.89 15.44 -2.88
CA THR A 49 2.36 14.30 -2.08
C THR A 49 3.22 13.36 -2.90
N THR A 50 2.91 13.14 -4.19
CA THR A 50 3.79 12.37 -5.09
C THR A 50 5.18 13.02 -5.17
N SER A 51 5.23 14.34 -5.35
CA SER A 51 6.50 15.08 -5.41
C SER A 51 7.27 14.98 -4.10
N GLU A 52 6.61 15.16 -2.95
CA GLU A 52 7.23 15.04 -1.64
C GLU A 52 7.79 13.63 -1.38
N LEU A 53 7.07 12.59 -1.77
CA LEU A 53 7.55 11.20 -1.66
C LEU A 53 8.80 10.97 -2.53
N ARG A 54 8.89 11.59 -3.72
CA ARG A 54 10.08 11.47 -4.59
C ARG A 54 11.35 12.08 -3.98
N GLU A 55 11.21 12.97 -3.02
CA GLU A 55 12.35 13.57 -2.30
C GLU A 55 12.87 12.67 -1.17
N LYS A 56 12.15 11.59 -0.82
CA LYS A 56 12.52 10.65 0.25
C LYS A 56 13.43 9.56 -0.28
N ASN A 57 14.62 9.42 0.31
CA ASN A 57 15.65 8.48 -0.16
C ASN A 57 16.59 7.93 0.94
N LYS A 58 16.44 8.39 2.18
CA LYS A 58 17.23 7.97 3.33
C LYS A 58 16.65 6.74 4.01
N PHE A 59 15.32 6.63 4.05
CA PHE A 59 14.58 5.55 4.71
C PHE A 59 15.02 5.28 6.15
N ASP A 60 15.49 6.30 6.86
CA ASP A 60 15.71 6.24 8.29
C ASP A 60 14.38 6.42 9.04
N VAL A 61 14.35 6.17 10.35
CA VAL A 61 13.13 6.25 11.17
C VAL A 61 12.41 7.59 11.03
N THR A 62 13.15 8.69 10.85
CA THR A 62 12.54 10.02 10.69
C THR A 62 11.85 10.12 9.34
N GLU A 63 12.55 9.72 8.28
CA GLU A 63 12.00 9.78 6.94
C GLU A 63 10.85 8.79 6.72
N LEU A 64 10.89 7.61 7.35
CA LEU A 64 9.76 6.66 7.33
C LEU A 64 8.53 7.23 8.03
N GLN A 65 8.70 7.94 9.14
CA GLN A 65 7.58 8.64 9.77
C GLN A 65 7.02 9.74 8.86
N GLU A 66 7.87 10.48 8.14
CA GLU A 66 7.43 11.47 7.16
C GLU A 66 6.68 10.83 6.00
N ILE A 67 7.18 9.73 5.44
CA ILE A 67 6.50 8.96 4.39
C ILE A 67 5.11 8.54 4.85
N HIS A 68 4.98 7.96 6.06
CA HIS A 68 3.70 7.57 6.64
C HIS A 68 2.71 8.77 6.78
N ILE A 69 3.21 9.95 7.15
CA ILE A 69 2.37 11.15 7.24
C ILE A 69 1.94 11.63 5.85
N ILE A 70 2.84 11.60 4.86
CA ILE A 70 2.56 12.00 3.48
C ILE A 70 1.52 11.05 2.85
N THR A 71 1.67 9.74 3.05
CA THR A 71 0.74 8.74 2.50
C THR A 71 -0.69 8.92 3.00
N TYR A 72 -0.89 9.43 4.22
CA TYR A 72 -2.23 9.73 4.72
C TYR A 72 -2.99 10.77 3.88
N SER A 73 -2.31 11.83 3.44
CA SER A 73 -2.93 12.84 2.57
C SER A 73 -3.13 12.31 1.14
N LEU A 74 -2.17 11.52 0.66
CA LEU A 74 -2.23 10.87 -0.65
C LEU A 74 -3.42 9.89 -0.73
N GLU A 75 -3.67 9.10 0.32
CA GLU A 75 -4.82 8.19 0.42
C GLU A 75 -6.15 8.91 0.26
N LYS A 76 -6.31 10.12 0.84
CA LYS A 76 -7.53 10.92 0.69
C LYS A 76 -7.76 11.34 -0.77
N ALA A 77 -6.70 11.72 -1.47
CA ALA A 77 -6.78 12.08 -2.88
C ALA A 77 -7.15 10.87 -3.75
N ILE A 78 -6.53 9.72 -3.49
CA ILE A 78 -6.82 8.48 -4.20
C ILE A 78 -8.23 7.96 -3.90
N ALA A 79 -8.69 8.08 -2.66
CA ALA A 79 -10.05 7.74 -2.27
C ALA A 79 -11.06 8.52 -3.12
N TYR A 80 -10.88 9.84 -3.24
CA TYR A 80 -11.71 10.66 -4.13
C TYR A 80 -11.73 10.11 -5.56
N PHE A 81 -10.57 9.81 -6.15
CA PHE A 81 -10.52 9.25 -7.50
C PHE A 81 -11.21 7.89 -7.61
N SER A 82 -10.99 7.00 -6.65
CA SER A 82 -11.55 5.65 -6.62
C SER A 82 -13.08 5.65 -6.49
N GLU A 83 -13.65 6.68 -5.88
CA GLU A 83 -15.08 6.83 -5.63
C GLU A 83 -15.78 7.64 -6.74
N ASN A 84 -15.10 8.59 -7.38
CA ASN A 84 -15.73 9.58 -8.25
C ASN A 84 -15.31 9.48 -9.73
N MET A 85 -14.23 8.78 -10.07
CA MET A 85 -13.88 8.50 -11.46
C MET A 85 -14.66 7.29 -12.00
N GLU A 86 -14.68 7.12 -13.32
CA GLU A 86 -15.34 6.00 -13.99
C GLU A 86 -14.37 5.23 -14.90
N GLY A 87 -14.73 3.99 -15.24
CA GLY A 87 -13.96 3.16 -16.17
C GLY A 87 -12.53 2.86 -15.70
N ASP A 88 -11.60 2.83 -16.63
CA ASP A 88 -10.20 2.44 -16.39
C ASP A 88 -9.51 3.36 -15.36
N GLN A 89 -9.85 4.64 -15.31
CA GLN A 89 -9.31 5.58 -14.31
C GLN A 89 -9.71 5.20 -12.89
N GLN A 90 -10.93 4.69 -12.69
CA GLN A 90 -11.38 4.22 -11.37
C GLN A 90 -10.68 2.93 -10.97
N VAL A 91 -10.46 2.02 -11.92
CA VAL A 91 -9.74 0.76 -11.69
C VAL A 91 -8.30 1.06 -11.29
N SER A 92 -7.59 1.88 -12.07
CA SER A 92 -6.21 2.27 -11.73
C SER A 92 -6.12 3.01 -10.40
N ALA A 93 -7.10 3.87 -10.05
CA ALA A 93 -7.13 4.52 -8.75
C ALA A 93 -7.18 3.51 -7.59
N LYS A 94 -7.95 2.43 -7.73
CA LYS A 94 -8.05 1.37 -6.71
C LYS A 94 -6.76 0.57 -6.57
N GLU A 95 -6.11 0.25 -7.68
CA GLU A 95 -4.80 -0.43 -7.66
C GLU A 95 -3.73 0.46 -7.01
N ILE A 96 -3.72 1.77 -7.30
CA ILE A 96 -2.82 2.73 -6.65
C ILE A 96 -3.14 2.81 -5.14
N ALA A 97 -4.42 2.76 -4.75
CA ALA A 97 -4.81 2.78 -3.34
C ALA A 97 -4.22 1.59 -2.55
N GLU A 98 -4.30 0.39 -3.13
CA GLU A 98 -3.71 -0.82 -2.53
C GLU A 98 -2.20 -0.67 -2.32
N LEU A 99 -1.51 -0.09 -3.29
CA LEU A 99 -0.06 0.09 -3.21
C LEU A 99 0.36 1.20 -2.25
N VAL A 100 -0.38 2.31 -2.19
CA VAL A 100 -0.14 3.37 -1.20
C VAL A 100 -0.38 2.87 0.21
N GLU A 101 -1.36 2.00 0.45
CA GLU A 101 -1.55 1.35 1.75
C GLU A 101 -0.33 0.48 2.13
N LEU A 102 0.29 -0.23 1.18
CA LEU A 102 1.52 -0.98 1.43
C LEU A 102 2.69 -0.06 1.83
N VAL A 103 2.82 1.10 1.15
CA VAL A 103 3.80 2.13 1.54
C VAL A 103 3.48 2.66 2.94
N HIS A 104 2.23 3.02 3.22
CA HIS A 104 1.78 3.55 4.52
C HIS A 104 2.13 2.62 5.67
N VAL A 105 1.69 1.37 5.59
CA VAL A 105 1.85 0.38 6.67
C VAL A 105 3.32 -0.01 6.81
N SER A 106 4.07 -0.16 5.71
CA SER A 106 5.51 -0.46 5.81
C SER A 106 6.28 0.69 6.47
N ALA A 107 5.96 1.94 6.13
CA ALA A 107 6.57 3.12 6.71
C ALA A 107 6.22 3.28 8.20
N GLU A 108 4.95 3.13 8.58
CA GLU A 108 4.49 3.16 9.98
C GLU A 108 5.25 2.12 10.84
N ASN A 109 5.54 0.96 10.25
CA ASN A 109 6.21 -0.15 10.93
C ASN A 109 7.74 -0.14 10.77
N ASN A 110 8.32 0.96 10.28
CA ASN A 110 9.77 1.12 10.09
C ASN A 110 10.41 0.03 9.20
N ARG A 111 9.68 -0.48 8.19
CA ARG A 111 10.14 -1.52 7.27
C ARG A 111 10.80 -0.92 6.04
N ALA A 112 11.96 -0.28 6.23
CA ALA A 112 12.67 0.51 5.22
C ALA A 112 12.76 -0.15 3.82
N SER A 113 13.24 -1.40 3.76
CA SER A 113 13.41 -2.10 2.47
C SER A 113 12.09 -2.40 1.76
N GLU A 114 11.02 -2.66 2.49
CA GLU A 114 9.69 -2.86 1.90
C GLU A 114 9.12 -1.53 1.40
N THR A 115 9.25 -0.47 2.21
CA THR A 115 8.81 0.88 1.86
C THR A 115 9.48 1.38 0.58
N GLU A 116 10.79 1.15 0.43
CA GLU A 116 11.53 1.52 -0.77
C GLU A 116 10.99 0.80 -2.02
N VAL A 117 10.75 -0.51 -1.94
CA VAL A 117 10.22 -1.31 -3.05
C VAL A 117 8.83 -0.83 -3.44
N TYR A 118 7.92 -0.70 -2.47
CA TYR A 118 6.54 -0.26 -2.74
C TYR A 118 6.47 1.17 -3.29
N LEU A 119 7.37 2.07 -2.85
CA LEU A 119 7.45 3.42 -3.42
C LEU A 119 7.89 3.42 -4.89
N GLN A 120 8.84 2.56 -5.26
CA GLN A 120 9.26 2.43 -6.66
C GLN A 120 8.11 1.97 -7.54
N GLU A 121 7.39 0.92 -7.12
CA GLU A 121 6.20 0.44 -7.82
C GLU A 121 5.12 1.53 -7.91
N TYR A 122 4.91 2.27 -6.81
CA TYR A 122 3.95 3.37 -6.76
C TYR A 122 4.29 4.46 -7.78
N PHE A 123 5.57 4.84 -7.88
CA PHE A 123 5.99 5.88 -8.82
C PHE A 123 5.79 5.50 -10.28
N GLU A 124 5.92 4.22 -10.65
CA GLU A 124 5.64 3.72 -11.99
C GLU A 124 4.14 3.86 -12.33
N MET A 125 3.27 3.44 -11.40
CA MET A 125 1.83 3.56 -11.56
C MET A 125 1.37 5.01 -11.56
N ALA A 126 1.90 5.84 -10.64
CA ALA A 126 1.55 7.25 -10.52
C ALA A 126 1.91 8.04 -11.77
N ASN A 127 3.06 7.77 -12.40
CA ASN A 127 3.43 8.40 -13.66
C ASN A 127 2.41 8.10 -14.77
N THR A 128 2.05 6.83 -14.92
CA THR A 128 1.06 6.40 -15.91
C THR A 128 -0.31 7.04 -15.64
N TYR A 129 -0.70 7.11 -14.36
CA TYR A 129 -1.97 7.67 -13.95
C TYR A 129 -2.06 9.19 -14.22
N LEU A 130 -0.97 9.92 -13.96
CA LEU A 130 -0.88 11.37 -14.19
C LEU A 130 -0.99 11.77 -15.66
N GLU A 131 -0.54 10.93 -16.59
CA GLU A 131 -0.72 11.17 -18.03
C GLU A 131 -2.20 11.14 -18.44
N GLY A 132 -3.02 10.37 -17.71
CA GLY A 132 -4.46 10.24 -17.94
C GLY A 132 -5.32 11.20 -17.12
N LEU A 133 -4.73 11.98 -16.21
CA LEU A 133 -5.41 12.87 -15.25
C LEU A 133 -5.46 14.30 -15.78
#